data_AF-A0A7C2EBY5-F1
#
_entry.id   AF-A0A7C2EBY5-F1
#
_cell.length_a   1.000
_cell.length_b   1.000
_cell.length_c   1.000
_cell.angle_alpha   90.00
_cell.angle_beta   90.00
_cell.angle_gamma   90.00
#
_symmetry.space_group_name_H-M   'P 1'
#
loop_
_entity.id
_entity.type
_entity.pdbx_description
1 polymer ?
#
loop_
_entity_poly.entity_id
_entity_poly.type
_entity_poly.pdbx_seq_one_letter_code
_entity_poly.pdbx_strand_id
1 'polypeptide(L)'
;MAHAPAPPLRHLIACLAVLALSACVEPAPPAPPPALATVPPEGPPPRSAESEKAAAYFARLASNMRSQGLLRTDSGAADAPWGPTDLIEDFVRIALYDEYVVQGGNLVARATPSQLHRWQGPVRIGVEFGATVPNATRAAYLTDVPIYAERLARAADHPVRFVNANPNFTVLVLNEDERRAIGPRLRQIVPQIKEGEI
;
A
#
# COMPACT_ATOMS: atom_id res chain seq x y z
N MET A 1 16.28 -50.14 -96.07
CA MET A 1 17.65 -50.48 -95.62
C MET A 1 18.12 -49.42 -94.64
N ALA A 2 18.40 -49.83 -93.40
CA ALA A 2 19.33 -49.26 -92.40
C ALA A 2 18.74 -49.39 -90.99
N HIS A 3 19.15 -50.46 -90.31
CA HIS A 3 18.98 -50.68 -88.88
C HIS A 3 20.07 -49.86 -88.16
N ALA A 4 19.70 -49.01 -87.19
CA ALA A 4 20.65 -48.19 -86.43
C ALA A 4 20.65 -48.58 -84.93
N PRO A 5 21.81 -48.53 -84.25
CA PRO A 5 22.10 -49.30 -83.04
C PRO A 5 21.72 -48.61 -81.72
N ALA A 6 21.52 -49.43 -80.68
CA ALA A 6 21.22 -49.00 -79.31
C ALA A 6 22.46 -48.39 -78.59
N PRO A 7 22.31 -47.26 -77.87
CA PRO A 7 23.39 -46.67 -77.07
C PRO A 7 23.52 -47.28 -75.65
N PRO A 8 24.70 -47.17 -75.01
CA PRO A 8 25.13 -48.03 -73.91
C PRO A 8 24.66 -47.61 -72.51
N LEU A 9 24.54 -48.64 -71.66
CA LEU A 9 24.13 -48.72 -70.25
C LEU A 9 24.86 -47.80 -69.23
N ARG A 10 25.72 -46.87 -69.68
CA ARG A 10 26.53 -46.00 -68.81
C ARG A 10 25.81 -44.74 -68.32
N HIS A 11 24.69 -44.36 -68.92
CA HIS A 11 23.95 -43.15 -68.52
C HIS A 11 22.97 -43.36 -67.37
N LEU A 12 22.73 -44.60 -66.92
CA LEU A 12 21.78 -44.88 -65.85
C LEU A 12 22.34 -44.62 -64.43
N ILE A 13 23.67 -44.55 -64.26
CA ILE A 13 24.32 -44.37 -62.94
C ILE A 13 24.53 -42.87 -62.62
N ALA A 14 24.55 -42.00 -63.62
CA ALA A 14 24.78 -40.55 -63.41
C ALA A 14 23.55 -39.80 -62.84
N CYS A 15 22.34 -40.37 -62.93
CA CYS A 15 21.13 -39.72 -62.40
C CYS A 15 20.87 -39.96 -60.91
N LEU A 16 21.55 -40.91 -60.25
CA LEU A 16 21.34 -41.20 -58.83
C LEU A 16 22.27 -40.42 -57.89
N ALA A 17 23.33 -39.79 -58.41
CA ALA A 17 24.34 -39.09 -57.59
C ALA A 17 24.09 -37.58 -57.39
N VAL A 18 23.09 -36.98 -58.08
CA VAL A 18 22.81 -35.53 -58.01
C VAL A 18 21.69 -35.19 -57.00
N LEU A 19 21.00 -36.18 -56.44
CA LEU A 19 19.95 -35.98 -55.42
C LEU A 19 20.44 -36.04 -53.97
N ALA A 20 21.75 -36.21 -53.74
CA ALA A 20 22.32 -36.41 -52.39
C ALA A 20 23.14 -35.21 -51.86
N LEU A 21 22.93 -33.99 -52.38
CA LEU A 21 23.64 -32.79 -51.90
C LEU A 21 22.74 -31.59 -51.51
N SER A 22 21.42 -31.74 -51.45
CA SER A 22 20.50 -30.63 -51.11
C SER A 22 19.84 -30.79 -49.73
N ALA A 23 20.63 -31.06 -48.69
CA ALA A 23 20.10 -31.05 -47.32
C ALA A 23 21.19 -30.69 -46.32
N CYS A 24 21.45 -29.38 -46.16
CA CYS A 24 21.97 -28.76 -44.94
C CYS A 24 21.85 -27.23 -45.08
N VAL A 25 20.62 -26.72 -45.02
CA VAL A 25 20.41 -25.31 -44.64
C VAL A 25 19.80 -25.36 -43.25
N GLU A 26 20.63 -25.06 -42.26
CA GLU A 26 20.20 -24.95 -40.87
C GLU A 26 19.46 -23.63 -40.71
N PRO A 27 18.16 -23.64 -40.34
CA PRO A 27 17.40 -22.41 -40.20
C PRO A 27 17.99 -21.60 -39.02
N ALA A 28 18.33 -20.34 -39.29
CA ALA A 28 18.81 -19.44 -38.25
C ALA A 28 17.76 -19.36 -37.12
N PRO A 29 18.17 -19.41 -35.84
CA PRO A 29 17.24 -19.31 -34.72
C PRO A 29 16.46 -17.99 -34.85
N PRO A 30 15.15 -18.00 -34.58
CA PRO A 30 14.33 -16.80 -34.67
C PRO A 30 14.93 -15.72 -33.78
N ALA A 31 15.04 -14.51 -34.31
CA ALA A 31 15.50 -13.36 -33.55
C ALA A 31 14.65 -13.24 -32.27
N PRO A 32 15.26 -13.00 -31.09
CA PRO A 32 14.51 -12.79 -29.88
C PRO A 32 13.51 -11.65 -30.11
N PRO A 33 12.26 -11.76 -29.64
CA PRO A 33 11.28 -10.71 -29.80
C PRO A 33 11.87 -9.40 -29.27
N PRO A 34 11.61 -8.25 -29.91
CA PRO A 34 12.07 -6.96 -29.41
C PRO A 34 11.64 -6.87 -27.95
N ALA A 35 12.62 -6.65 -27.05
CA ALA A 35 12.34 -6.46 -25.64
C ALA A 35 11.29 -5.36 -25.55
N LEU A 36 10.10 -5.70 -25.05
CA LEU A 36 9.08 -4.72 -24.73
C LEU A 36 9.79 -3.67 -23.87
N ALA A 37 9.84 -2.42 -24.34
CA ALA A 37 10.32 -1.34 -23.51
C ALA A 37 9.50 -1.38 -22.22
N THR A 38 10.14 -1.76 -21.11
CA THR A 38 9.52 -1.70 -19.79
C THR A 38 9.24 -0.24 -19.53
N VAL A 39 8.01 0.20 -19.79
CA VAL A 39 7.54 1.51 -19.34
C VAL A 39 7.81 1.52 -17.83
N PRO A 40 8.64 2.43 -17.31
CA PRO A 40 8.87 2.53 -15.88
C PRO A 40 7.51 2.61 -15.19
N PRO A 41 7.29 1.88 -14.08
CA PRO A 41 6.01 1.91 -13.39
C PRO A 41 5.63 3.37 -13.15
N GLU A 42 4.51 3.79 -13.74
CA GLU A 42 4.02 5.15 -13.60
C GLU A 42 3.78 5.37 -12.10
N GLY A 43 4.46 6.39 -11.55
CA GLY A 43 4.31 6.74 -10.15
C GLY A 43 2.87 7.15 -9.85
N PRO A 44 2.51 7.27 -8.55
CA PRO A 44 1.25 7.90 -8.17
C PRO A 44 1.06 9.23 -8.92
N PRO A 45 -0.17 9.57 -9.36
CA PRO A 45 -0.43 10.88 -9.93
C PRO A 45 0.06 12.00 -9.02
N PRO A 46 0.42 13.16 -9.59
CA PRO A 46 0.89 14.30 -8.81
C PRO A 46 -0.16 14.71 -7.80
N ARG A 47 0.30 15.18 -6.63
CA ARG A 47 -0.57 15.71 -5.59
C ARG A 47 -1.11 17.09 -5.99
N SER A 48 -2.25 17.47 -5.43
CA SER A 48 -2.79 18.81 -5.62
C SER A 48 -1.92 19.89 -4.98
N ALA A 49 -2.06 21.12 -5.46
CA ALA A 49 -1.36 22.28 -4.89
C ALA A 49 -1.71 22.47 -3.40
N GLU A 50 -2.96 22.19 -3.02
CA GLU A 50 -3.46 22.24 -1.64
C GLU A 50 -2.75 21.21 -0.76
N SER A 51 -2.62 19.97 -1.26
CA SER A 51 -1.89 18.90 -0.58
C SER A 51 -0.41 19.22 -0.42
N GLU A 52 0.21 19.81 -1.45
CA GLU A 52 1.61 20.25 -1.40
C GLU A 52 1.81 21.41 -0.40
N LYS A 53 0.91 22.39 -0.38
CA LYS A 53 0.91 23.49 0.59
C LYS A 53 0.79 22.97 2.03
N ALA A 54 -0.14 22.04 2.28
CA ALA A 54 -0.32 21.43 3.60
C ALA A 54 0.95 20.67 4.04
N ALA A 55 1.54 19.87 3.15
CA ALA A 55 2.77 19.16 3.44
C ALA A 55 3.94 20.11 3.75
N ALA A 56 4.11 21.18 2.96
CA ALA A 56 5.13 22.18 3.19
C ALA A 56 4.91 22.94 4.52
N TYR A 57 3.66 23.25 4.85
CA TYR A 57 3.30 23.90 6.12
C TYR A 57 3.71 23.03 7.31
N PHE A 58 3.28 21.77 7.35
CA PHE A 58 3.61 20.88 8.48
C PHE A 58 5.10 20.54 8.55
N ALA A 59 5.80 20.45 7.42
CA ALA A 59 7.25 20.26 7.42
C ALA A 59 7.99 21.45 8.06
N ARG A 60 7.59 22.69 7.73
CA ARG A 60 8.15 23.91 8.35
C ARG A 60 7.81 23.99 9.83
N LEU A 61 6.56 23.71 10.19
CA LEU A 61 6.12 23.70 11.59
C LEU A 61 6.94 22.70 12.41
N ALA A 62 7.08 21.46 11.93
CA ALA A 62 7.85 20.43 12.60
C ALA A 62 9.34 20.83 12.71
N SER A 63 9.93 21.40 11.65
CA SER A 63 11.31 21.90 11.69
C SER A 63 11.51 22.97 12.75
N ASN A 64 10.58 23.94 12.82
CA ASN A 64 10.62 25.02 13.81
C ASN A 64 10.43 24.49 15.23
N MET A 65 9.50 23.57 15.45
CA MET A 65 9.29 22.99 16.77
C MET A 65 10.50 22.16 17.21
N ARG A 66 11.15 21.41 16.32
CA ARG A 66 12.39 20.69 16.65
C ARG A 66 13.53 21.64 17.00
N SER A 67 13.75 22.70 16.22
CA SER A 67 14.84 23.64 16.49
C SER A 67 14.65 24.41 17.80
N GLN A 68 13.40 24.61 18.23
CA GLN A 68 13.05 25.22 19.51
C GLN A 68 13.00 24.22 20.68
N GLY A 69 13.24 22.92 20.44
CA GLY A 69 13.09 21.88 21.46
C GLY A 69 11.63 21.63 21.89
N LEU A 70 10.66 22.10 21.10
CA LEU A 70 9.21 21.94 21.33
C LEU A 70 8.62 20.70 20.66
N LEU A 71 9.41 19.97 19.86
CA LEU A 71 9.02 18.66 19.32
C LEU A 71 10.05 17.62 19.71
N ARG A 72 9.64 16.64 20.52
CA ARG A 72 10.50 15.52 20.93
C ARG A 72 10.92 14.66 19.73
N THR A 73 12.17 14.22 19.75
CA THR A 73 12.78 13.34 18.73
C THR A 73 13.38 12.08 19.31
N ASP A 74 13.42 11.97 20.63
CA ASP A 74 13.92 10.81 21.38
C ASP A 74 12.77 9.89 21.81
N SER A 75 13.09 8.81 22.52
CA SER A 75 12.07 7.99 23.19
C SER A 75 11.44 8.70 24.39
N GLY A 76 12.04 9.83 24.80
CA GLY A 76 12.11 10.45 26.13
C GLY A 76 11.55 9.60 27.28
N ALA A 77 12.25 8.49 27.51
CA ALA A 77 12.20 7.75 28.76
C ALA A 77 13.04 8.43 29.86
N ALA A 78 13.93 9.36 29.52
CA ALA A 78 14.88 9.97 30.47
C ALA A 78 14.25 11.06 31.35
N ASP A 79 13.25 11.77 30.83
CA ASP A 79 12.60 12.93 31.44
C ASP A 79 11.10 12.70 31.67
N ALA A 80 10.65 11.44 31.59
CA ALA A 80 9.30 10.99 31.86
C ALA A 80 9.16 10.57 33.32
N PRO A 81 8.77 11.45 34.26
CA PRO A 81 8.64 11.11 35.68
C PRO A 81 7.37 10.28 35.97
N TRP A 82 6.81 9.60 34.97
CA TRP A 82 5.56 8.88 35.08
C TRP A 82 5.82 7.45 35.55
N GLY A 83 5.23 7.10 36.68
CA GLY A 83 5.21 5.76 37.20
C GLY A 83 4.05 4.93 36.64
N PRO A 84 3.98 3.64 36.99
CA PRO A 84 2.84 2.79 36.65
C PRO A 84 1.49 3.35 37.09
N THR A 85 1.45 4.08 38.22
CA THR A 85 0.21 4.71 38.72
C THR A 85 -0.30 5.79 37.77
N ASP A 86 0.58 6.68 37.30
CA ASP A 86 0.21 7.73 36.34
C ASP A 86 -0.31 7.12 35.05
N LEU A 87 0.33 6.05 34.57
CA LEU A 87 -0.12 5.32 33.37
C LEU A 87 -1.52 4.69 33.55
N ILE A 88 -1.82 4.15 34.73
CA ILE A 88 -3.14 3.59 35.04
C ILE A 88 -4.19 4.69 35.08
N GLU A 89 -3.90 5.80 35.75
CA GLU A 89 -4.81 6.95 35.85
C GLU A 89 -5.10 7.56 34.48
N ASP A 90 -4.05 7.76 33.67
CA ASP A 90 -4.18 8.27 32.31
C ASP A 90 -4.92 7.28 31.41
N PHE A 91 -4.64 5.98 31.52
CA PHE A 91 -5.38 4.95 30.80
C PHE A 91 -6.87 4.98 31.16
N VAL A 92 -7.21 5.06 32.45
CA VAL A 92 -8.60 5.16 32.91
C VAL A 92 -9.26 6.43 32.35
N ARG A 93 -8.57 7.56 32.38
CA ARG A 93 -9.08 8.82 31.82
C ARG A 93 -9.34 8.71 30.32
N ILE A 94 -8.43 8.12 29.56
CA ILE A 94 -8.55 7.96 28.10
C ILE A 94 -9.59 6.90 27.73
N ALA A 95 -9.63 5.78 28.44
CA ALA A 95 -10.48 4.63 28.09
C ALA A 95 -11.92 4.75 28.59
N LEU A 96 -12.15 5.50 29.69
CA LEU A 96 -13.45 5.58 30.35
C LEU A 96 -14.07 6.98 30.33
N TYR A 97 -13.44 7.97 29.68
CA TYR A 97 -14.02 9.30 29.51
C TYR A 97 -13.92 9.78 28.07
N ASP A 98 -14.99 10.36 27.57
CA ASP A 98 -15.00 11.10 26.32
C ASP A 98 -14.39 12.49 26.55
N GLU A 99 -13.55 12.94 25.63
CA GLU A 99 -12.92 14.27 25.67
C GLU A 99 -13.90 15.38 25.28
N TYR A 100 -14.85 15.07 24.39
CA TYR A 100 -15.79 16.04 23.83
C TYR A 100 -17.24 15.60 23.99
N VAL A 101 -18.13 16.57 24.22
CA VAL A 101 -19.58 16.38 24.12
C VAL A 101 -20.14 17.24 23.00
N VAL A 102 -21.16 16.73 22.31
CA VAL A 102 -21.90 17.53 21.33
C VAL A 102 -22.91 18.39 22.08
N GLN A 103 -22.67 19.70 22.13
CA GLN A 103 -23.57 20.68 22.72
C GLN A 103 -23.99 21.70 21.65
N GLY A 104 -25.26 21.69 21.26
CA GLY A 104 -25.78 22.61 20.23
C GLY A 104 -25.12 22.45 18.85
N GLY A 105 -24.69 21.23 18.50
CA GLY A 105 -24.00 20.93 17.24
C GLY A 105 -22.49 21.21 17.24
N ASN A 106 -21.93 21.70 18.35
CA ASN A 106 -20.49 21.92 18.50
C ASN A 106 -19.87 20.89 19.43
N LEU A 107 -18.64 20.46 19.12
CA LEU A 107 -17.82 19.67 20.04
C LEU A 107 -17.26 20.59 21.12
N VAL A 108 -17.63 20.34 22.37
CA VAL A 108 -17.14 21.08 23.55
C VAL A 108 -16.30 20.14 24.38
N ALA A 109 -15.05 20.53 24.68
CA ALA A 109 -14.16 19.75 25.53
C ALA A 109 -14.76 19.64 26.94
N ARG A 110 -15.17 18.42 27.32
CA ARG A 110 -15.74 18.10 28.63
C ARG A 110 -15.59 16.61 28.88
N ALA A 111 -14.77 16.28 29.88
CA ALA A 111 -14.62 14.91 30.38
C ALA A 111 -15.98 14.36 30.82
N THR A 112 -16.46 13.35 30.12
CA THR A 112 -17.77 12.72 30.37
C THR A 112 -17.59 11.21 30.46
N PRO A 113 -18.10 10.53 31.50
CA PRO A 113 -17.96 9.08 31.60
C PRO A 113 -18.49 8.38 30.34
N SER A 114 -17.64 7.53 29.75
CA SER A 114 -17.92 6.78 28.53
C SER A 114 -18.22 5.32 28.85
N GLN A 115 -19.03 4.67 28.02
CA GLN A 115 -19.24 3.23 28.12
C GLN A 115 -18.12 2.51 27.39
N LEU A 116 -17.49 1.53 28.05
CA LEU A 116 -16.42 0.77 27.43
C LEU A 116 -16.97 -0.16 26.34
N HIS A 117 -16.79 0.24 25.09
CA HIS A 117 -17.15 -0.58 23.93
C HIS A 117 -16.01 -1.54 23.59
N ARG A 118 -16.13 -2.79 24.05
CA ARG A 118 -15.14 -3.83 23.81
C ARG A 118 -15.35 -4.51 22.46
N TRP A 119 -14.26 -4.73 21.73
CA TRP A 119 -14.25 -5.63 20.59
C TRP A 119 -14.42 -7.08 21.06
N GLN A 120 -15.53 -7.71 20.67
CA GLN A 120 -15.81 -9.10 21.03
C GLN A 120 -15.03 -10.09 20.15
N GLY A 121 -14.85 -9.76 18.88
CA GLY A 121 -14.14 -10.60 17.90
C GLY A 121 -12.79 -10.02 17.49
N PRO A 122 -11.97 -10.79 16.76
CA PRO A 122 -10.64 -10.36 16.34
C PRO A 122 -10.67 -9.06 15.53
N VAL A 123 -9.70 -8.18 15.79
CA VAL A 123 -9.45 -6.96 15.02
C VAL A 123 -8.55 -7.30 13.83
N ARG A 124 -8.99 -6.92 12.63
CA ARG A 124 -8.32 -7.09 11.36
C ARG A 124 -8.09 -5.71 10.75
N ILE A 125 -6.87 -5.20 10.94
CA ILE A 125 -6.44 -3.89 10.47
C ILE A 125 -6.07 -4.00 8.99
N GLY A 126 -6.68 -3.17 8.16
CA GLY A 126 -6.26 -2.96 6.77
C GLY A 126 -5.89 -1.51 6.53
N VAL A 127 -5.05 -1.24 5.53
CA VAL A 127 -4.66 0.12 5.14
C VAL A 127 -5.15 0.38 3.72
N GLU A 128 -5.83 1.50 3.53
CA GLU A 128 -6.27 2.00 2.22
C GLU A 128 -5.54 3.31 1.92
N PHE A 129 -4.94 3.40 0.73
CA PHE A 129 -4.16 4.56 0.30
C PHE A 129 -4.92 5.36 -0.74
N GLY A 130 -4.85 6.68 -0.61
CA GLY A 130 -5.23 7.59 -1.67
C GLY A 130 -4.36 7.41 -2.93
N ALA A 131 -4.94 7.71 -4.08
CA ALA A 131 -4.31 7.52 -5.39
C ALA A 131 -2.97 8.24 -5.51
N THR A 132 -2.85 9.44 -4.93
CA THR A 132 -1.70 10.35 -5.01
C THR A 132 -0.68 10.16 -3.86
N VAL A 133 -0.90 9.18 -2.97
CA VAL A 133 0.06 8.89 -1.88
C VAL A 133 1.33 8.26 -2.45
N PRO A 134 2.54 8.81 -2.17
CA PRO A 134 3.80 8.29 -2.69
C PRO A 134 4.09 6.83 -2.31
N ASN A 135 4.69 6.06 -3.23
CA ASN A 135 5.02 4.64 -2.99
C ASN A 135 5.93 4.43 -1.76
N ALA A 136 6.86 5.34 -1.51
CA ALA A 136 7.70 5.30 -0.31
C ALA A 136 6.87 5.40 0.99
N THR A 137 5.88 6.30 1.01
CA THR A 137 4.93 6.41 2.13
C THR A 137 4.10 5.14 2.27
N ARG A 138 3.59 4.59 1.16
CA ARG A 138 2.84 3.32 1.19
C ARG A 138 3.66 2.19 1.80
N ALA A 139 4.92 2.04 1.36
CA ALA A 139 5.84 1.02 1.86
C ALA A 139 6.14 1.17 3.36
N ALA A 140 6.30 2.40 3.85
CA ALA A 140 6.48 2.66 5.28
C ALA A 140 5.25 2.19 6.09
N TYR A 141 4.04 2.59 5.71
CA TYR A 141 2.82 2.15 6.39
C TYR A 141 2.60 0.63 6.33
N LEU A 142 2.90 0.00 5.19
CA LEU A 142 2.82 -1.45 5.04
C LEU A 142 3.88 -2.20 5.88
N THR A 143 4.91 -1.52 6.34
CA THR A 143 5.93 -2.06 7.26
C THR A 143 5.54 -1.82 8.72
N ASP A 144 5.13 -0.59 9.05
CA ASP A 144 4.91 -0.14 10.43
C ASP A 144 3.61 -0.67 11.02
N VAL A 145 2.52 -0.71 10.24
CA VAL A 145 1.20 -1.10 10.74
C VAL A 145 1.16 -2.55 11.22
N PRO A 146 1.73 -3.55 10.50
CA PRO A 146 1.83 -4.92 11.01
C PRO A 146 2.59 -5.00 12.34
N ILE A 147 3.73 -4.32 12.47
CA ILE A 147 4.55 -4.30 13.68
C ILE A 147 3.75 -3.72 14.86
N TYR A 148 3.03 -2.63 14.61
CA TYR A 148 2.18 -2.01 15.62
C TYR A 148 1.02 -2.94 16.02
N ALA A 149 0.37 -3.60 15.06
CA ALA A 149 -0.72 -4.54 15.31
C ALA A 149 -0.28 -5.70 16.21
N GLU A 150 0.90 -6.26 16.01
CA GLU A 150 1.46 -7.32 16.85
C GLU A 150 1.75 -6.83 18.28
N ARG A 151 2.31 -5.62 18.41
CA ARG A 151 2.55 -5.01 19.72
C ARG A 151 1.24 -4.78 20.47
N LEU A 152 0.21 -4.30 19.77
CA LEU A 152 -1.11 -4.08 20.32
C LEU A 152 -1.77 -5.40 20.74
N ALA A 153 -1.64 -6.46 19.93
CA ALA A 153 -2.17 -7.78 20.26
C ALA A 153 -1.61 -8.30 21.60
N ARG A 154 -0.29 -8.17 21.80
CA ARG A 154 0.38 -8.58 23.06
C ARG A 154 -0.03 -7.71 24.23
N ALA A 155 -0.07 -6.38 24.05
CA ALA A 155 -0.38 -5.45 25.14
C ALA A 155 -1.83 -5.54 25.60
N ALA A 156 -2.76 -5.82 24.68
CA ALA A 156 -4.19 -5.88 24.95
C ALA A 156 -4.70 -7.30 25.32
N ASP A 157 -3.85 -8.32 25.19
CA ASP A 157 -4.26 -9.74 25.24
C ASP A 157 -5.50 -10.02 24.37
N HIS A 158 -5.50 -9.47 23.15
CA HIS A 158 -6.62 -9.55 22.22
C HIS A 158 -6.13 -9.83 20.79
N PRO A 159 -6.81 -10.69 20.00
CA PRO A 159 -6.40 -10.97 18.63
C PRO A 159 -6.48 -9.73 17.74
N VAL A 160 -5.33 -9.11 17.48
CA VAL A 160 -5.16 -8.02 16.52
C VAL A 160 -4.19 -8.46 15.44
N ARG A 161 -4.55 -8.30 14.17
CA ARG A 161 -3.66 -8.62 13.04
C ARG A 161 -3.84 -7.66 11.89
N PHE A 162 -2.78 -7.49 11.10
CA PHE A 162 -2.86 -6.84 9.80
C PHE A 162 -3.39 -7.81 8.73
N VAL A 163 -4.22 -7.33 7.81
CA VAL A 163 -4.76 -8.11 6.68
C VAL A 163 -4.75 -7.29 5.40
N ASN A 164 -4.54 -7.97 4.26
CA ASN A 164 -4.64 -7.35 2.94
C ASN A 164 -6.05 -7.37 2.35
N ALA A 165 -6.98 -8.12 2.96
CA ALA A 165 -8.36 -8.25 2.48
C ALA A 165 -9.33 -8.43 3.66
N ASN A 166 -10.57 -7.98 3.47
CA ASN A 166 -11.66 -8.07 4.44
C ASN A 166 -11.34 -7.49 5.84
N PRO A 167 -10.76 -6.27 5.95
CA PRO A 167 -10.54 -5.63 7.24
C PRO A 167 -11.88 -5.30 7.92
N ASN A 168 -11.86 -5.25 9.25
CA ASN A 168 -12.95 -4.66 10.04
C ASN A 168 -12.50 -3.40 10.79
N PHE A 169 -11.24 -3.00 10.62
CA PHE A 169 -10.67 -1.74 11.05
C PHE A 169 -9.83 -1.19 9.90
N THR A 170 -10.22 -0.07 9.31
CA THR A 170 -9.57 0.48 8.11
C THR A 170 -8.83 1.76 8.45
N VAL A 171 -7.52 1.78 8.19
CA VAL A 171 -6.69 2.98 8.27
C VAL A 171 -6.63 3.61 6.89
N LEU A 172 -7.15 4.84 6.77
CA LEU A 172 -7.12 5.62 5.54
C LEU A 172 -5.91 6.55 5.56
N VAL A 173 -5.04 6.42 4.57
CA VAL A 173 -3.89 7.32 4.36
C VAL A 173 -4.17 8.14 3.10
N LEU A 174 -4.50 9.42 3.28
CA LEU A 174 -5.05 10.29 2.25
C LEU A 174 -4.31 11.63 2.20
N ASN A 175 -4.16 12.21 1.02
CA ASN A 175 -3.85 13.61 0.83
C ASN A 175 -5.12 14.48 0.97
N GLU A 176 -4.97 15.81 0.94
CA GLU A 176 -6.05 16.74 1.34
C GLU A 176 -7.28 16.65 0.42
N ASP A 177 -7.08 16.54 -0.90
CA ASP A 177 -8.18 16.42 -1.85
C ASP A 177 -8.91 15.09 -1.69
N GLU A 178 -8.17 14.02 -1.44
CA GLU A 178 -8.71 12.68 -1.24
C GLU A 178 -9.49 12.60 0.07
N ARG A 179 -9.00 13.25 1.13
CA ARG A 179 -9.70 13.40 2.40
C ARG A 179 -11.04 14.13 2.22
N ARG A 180 -11.08 15.18 1.40
CA ARG A 180 -12.34 15.91 1.08
C ARG A 180 -13.31 15.07 0.26
N ALA A 181 -12.79 14.21 -0.62
CA ALA A 181 -13.58 13.37 -1.50
C ALA A 181 -13.96 12.01 -0.89
N ILE A 182 -13.58 11.70 0.35
CA ILE A 182 -13.68 10.34 0.91
C ILE A 182 -15.11 9.92 1.28
N GLY A 183 -16.06 10.86 1.38
CA GLY A 183 -17.42 10.60 1.89
C GLY A 183 -18.13 9.38 1.29
N PRO A 184 -18.18 9.19 -0.04
CA PRO A 184 -18.77 8.00 -0.64
C PRO A 184 -18.11 6.69 -0.18
N ARG A 185 -16.78 6.67 -0.01
CA ARG A 185 -16.04 5.50 0.49
C ARG A 185 -16.33 5.26 1.97
N LEU A 186 -16.39 6.32 2.80
CA LEU A 186 -16.75 6.21 4.22
C LEU A 186 -18.12 5.53 4.39
N ARG A 187 -19.13 5.90 3.59
CA ARG A 187 -20.45 5.25 3.64
C ARG A 187 -20.41 3.76 3.31
N GLN A 188 -19.44 3.31 2.50
CA GLN A 188 -19.28 1.88 2.17
C GLN A 188 -18.61 1.10 3.32
N ILE A 189 -17.60 1.69 3.97
CA ILE A 189 -16.82 1.00 5.01
C ILE A 189 -17.41 1.17 6.42
N VAL A 190 -18.22 2.21 6.65
CA VAL A 190 -18.98 2.45 7.88
C VAL A 190 -20.44 2.75 7.52
N PRO A 191 -21.28 1.74 7.27
CA PRO A 191 -22.66 1.94 6.80
C PRO A 191 -23.55 2.73 7.77
N GLN A 192 -23.22 2.76 9.06
CA GLN A 192 -23.96 3.50 10.09
C GLN A 192 -23.51 4.96 10.30
N ILE A 193 -22.57 5.47 9.50
CA ILE A 193 -22.09 6.85 9.62
C ILE A 193 -23.20 7.85 9.25
N LYS A 194 -23.40 8.89 10.06
CA LYS A 194 -24.42 9.93 9.80
C LYS A 194 -23.85 11.01 8.89
N GLU A 195 -24.71 11.74 8.17
CA GLU A 195 -24.28 12.79 7.23
C GLU A 195 -23.47 13.92 7.90
N GLY A 196 -23.80 14.28 9.14
CA GLY A 196 -23.03 15.27 9.91
C GLY A 196 -21.69 14.78 10.45
N GLU A 197 -21.36 13.50 10.24
CA GLU A 197 -20.12 12.83 10.67
C GLU A 197 -19.18 12.53 9.49
N ILE A 198 -19.55 12.95 8.26
CA ILE A 198 -18.79 12.75 7.01
C ILE A 198 -17.99 14.01 6.66
#